data_AF-A0A7J7IL96-F1
#
_entry.id   AF-A0A7J7IL96-F1
#
_cell.length_a   1.000
_cell.length_b   1.000
_cell.length_c   1.000
_cell.angle_alpha   90.00
_cell.angle_beta   90.00
_cell.angle_gamma   90.00
#
_symmetry.space_group_name_H-M   'P 1'
#
loop_
_entity.id
_entity.type
_entity.pdbx_description
1 polymer ?
#
loop_
_entity_poly.entity_id
_entity_poly.type
_entity_poly.pdbx_seq_one_letter_code
_entity_poly.pdbx_strand_id
1 'polypeptide(L)'
;MHSRTCVHGACCHVSCNVLDTMKGKVESIPRFRTLHWVFKDPNRRKTYEFYRKVLGMQVLRHEEFEGECKAACNGPYDNRWSKTMYGYGPENTHFACELTYNYPIKHYRLGNDLRFLELESSAVQDRVRASGWPLEEDDGGATLILQAPGGYIFRVCCGATVDETKQQPSKRVRTEDDTCQGAEKSAVALASVAGEPDFFRKVSLHVTDLDRSIRFYRDELGMELVEKGANPEAYVRFRYPADRFLLELVALPAGMLLDHAEAHGRIAFSISTSPIEMEKKITQNPESLGRVQTPLVALETPGKATVEVVILQDPDSYEICFVGEGAFYELCARDPKAEAALQKAIEEDRSDEVPAWRAASTTDTSPATKIQTVNHDNNTDDDDDDDAKPDEASGSEEPSAEESKSVSSSETSA
;
A
#
# COMPACT_ATOMS: atom_id res chain seq x y z
N MET A 1 -84.01 31.01 -9.18
CA MET A 1 -84.08 29.54 -9.34
C MET A 1 -83.32 29.15 -10.61
N HIS A 2 -82.33 28.29 -10.45
CA HIS A 2 -81.67 27.38 -11.41
C HIS A 2 -81.37 27.85 -12.86
N SER A 3 -80.08 27.96 -13.19
CA SER A 3 -79.46 27.06 -14.19
C SER A 3 -77.93 27.19 -14.16
N ARG A 4 -77.22 26.07 -13.99
CA ARG A 4 -75.77 25.93 -14.21
C ARG A 4 -75.59 24.86 -15.28
N THR A 5 -74.89 25.22 -16.35
CA THR A 5 -74.21 24.28 -17.26
C THR A 5 -72.79 24.79 -17.44
N CYS A 6 -71.81 23.98 -17.04
CA CYS A 6 -70.38 24.23 -17.22
C CYS A 6 -69.95 23.90 -18.66
N VAL A 7 -69.10 24.76 -19.23
CA VAL A 7 -68.35 24.48 -20.47
C VAL A 7 -66.87 24.75 -20.23
N HIS A 8 -66.07 23.77 -20.66
CA HIS A 8 -64.64 23.69 -20.93
C HIS A 8 -63.84 25.01 -20.98
N GLY A 9 -62.76 25.07 -20.19
CA GLY A 9 -61.74 26.11 -20.20
C GLY A 9 -60.65 25.84 -21.23
N ALA A 10 -60.27 26.92 -21.92
CA ALA A 10 -59.49 26.94 -23.14
C ALA A 10 -57.96 26.92 -22.94
N CYS A 11 -57.31 26.42 -23.99
CA CYS A 11 -55.90 26.50 -24.31
C CYS A 11 -55.46 27.96 -24.54
N CYS A 12 -54.30 28.36 -24.01
CA CYS A 12 -53.59 29.57 -24.44
C CYS A 12 -52.09 29.25 -24.53
N HIS A 13 -51.53 29.50 -25.72
CA HIS A 13 -50.12 29.38 -26.09
C HIS A 13 -49.25 30.35 -25.27
N VAL A 14 -48.10 29.86 -24.78
CA VAL A 14 -46.91 30.69 -24.62
C VAL A 14 -45.75 29.96 -25.28
N SER A 15 -45.09 30.68 -26.17
CA SER A 15 -44.12 30.25 -27.17
C SER A 15 -42.85 29.63 -26.60
N CYS A 16 -42.34 28.64 -27.33
CA CYS A 16 -40.93 28.24 -27.33
C CYS A 16 -40.02 29.46 -27.47
N ASN A 17 -39.17 29.70 -26.47
CA ASN A 17 -37.84 30.31 -26.63
C ASN A 17 -37.13 30.34 -25.28
N VAL A 18 -36.53 29.22 -24.87
CA VAL A 18 -35.26 29.17 -24.12
C VAL A 18 -34.56 27.84 -24.45
N LEU A 19 -34.11 27.70 -25.69
CA LEU A 19 -33.03 26.76 -26.04
C LEU A 19 -31.78 27.59 -26.28
N ASP A 20 -31.22 28.16 -25.22
CA ASP A 20 -29.78 28.35 -25.15
C ASP A 20 -29.37 28.65 -23.71
N THR A 21 -28.14 28.25 -23.37
CA THR A 21 -27.49 28.42 -22.07
C THR A 21 -27.90 27.43 -20.98
N MET A 22 -27.38 26.20 -21.04
CA MET A 22 -26.66 25.53 -19.94
C MET A 22 -25.97 24.26 -20.48
N LYS A 23 -24.97 24.44 -21.36
CA LYS A 23 -23.85 23.48 -21.44
C LYS A 23 -22.95 23.71 -20.22
N GLY A 24 -23.49 23.52 -19.03
CA GLY A 24 -22.65 23.38 -17.84
C GLY A 24 -21.88 22.08 -17.99
N LYS A 25 -20.54 22.14 -17.90
CA LYS A 25 -19.74 20.95 -17.62
C LYS A 25 -20.31 20.36 -16.34
N VAL A 26 -21.02 19.24 -16.44
CA VAL A 26 -21.16 18.35 -15.29
C VAL A 26 -19.74 17.83 -15.07
N GLU A 27 -19.00 18.46 -14.17
CA GLU A 27 -17.72 17.89 -13.72
C GLU A 27 -18.07 16.53 -13.11
N SER A 28 -17.71 15.47 -13.83
CA SER A 28 -17.88 14.11 -13.34
C SER A 28 -17.06 13.98 -12.07
N ILE A 29 -17.69 13.56 -10.98
CA ILE A 29 -17.01 13.24 -9.72
C ILE A 29 -15.85 12.27 -10.05
N PRO A 30 -14.60 12.59 -9.68
CA PRO A 30 -13.47 11.72 -9.98
C PRO A 30 -13.71 10.33 -9.39
N ARG A 31 -13.53 9.30 -10.21
CA ARG A 31 -13.58 7.91 -9.76
C ARG A 31 -12.19 7.43 -9.45
N PHE A 32 -12.04 6.75 -8.32
CA PHE A 32 -10.79 6.19 -7.85
C PHE A 32 -10.85 4.67 -7.80
N ARG A 33 -9.69 4.02 -7.85
CA ARG A 33 -9.55 2.57 -7.60
C ARG A 33 -8.21 2.28 -6.96
N THR A 34 -8.20 1.40 -5.97
CA THR A 34 -6.99 0.87 -5.35
C THR A 34 -6.27 -0.06 -6.32
N LEU A 35 -4.97 0.16 -6.51
CA LEU A 35 -4.17 -0.54 -7.51
C LEU A 35 -3.25 -1.58 -6.90
N HIS A 36 -2.35 -1.15 -6.03
CA HIS A 36 -1.32 -2.01 -5.48
C HIS A 36 -0.70 -1.41 -4.22
N TRP A 37 -0.02 -2.29 -3.49
CA TRP A 37 0.96 -1.90 -2.48
C TRP A 37 2.38 -2.15 -3.00
N VAL A 38 3.27 -1.18 -2.78
CA VAL A 38 4.69 -1.26 -3.13
C VAL A 38 5.48 -1.82 -1.95
N PHE A 39 6.24 -2.87 -2.20
CA PHE A 39 7.18 -3.49 -1.27
C PHE A 39 8.61 -3.32 -1.75
N LYS A 40 9.56 -3.24 -0.81
CA LYS A 40 10.99 -3.28 -1.11
C LYS A 40 11.47 -4.72 -0.96
N ASP A 41 11.95 -5.30 -2.06
CA ASP A 41 12.33 -6.71 -2.12
C ASP A 41 13.83 -6.86 -1.81
N PRO A 42 14.21 -7.51 -0.70
CA PRO A 42 15.61 -7.78 -0.39
C PRO A 42 16.14 -9.05 -1.09
N ASN A 43 15.28 -9.93 -1.59
CA ASN A 43 15.67 -11.25 -2.10
C ASN A 43 14.68 -11.77 -3.15
N ARG A 44 14.87 -11.38 -4.41
CA ARG A 44 14.02 -11.76 -5.54
C ARG A 44 13.81 -13.27 -5.71
N ARG A 45 14.77 -14.12 -5.33
CA ARG A 45 14.65 -15.59 -5.42
C ARG A 45 13.62 -16.12 -4.42
N LYS A 46 13.76 -15.75 -3.14
CA LYS A 46 12.80 -16.13 -2.10
C LYS A 46 11.45 -15.45 -2.32
N THR A 47 11.44 -14.22 -2.82
CA THR A 47 10.22 -13.49 -3.14
C THR A 47 9.46 -14.21 -4.25
N TYR A 48 10.13 -14.65 -5.31
CA TYR A 48 9.49 -15.47 -6.32
C TYR A 48 8.90 -16.76 -5.74
N GLU A 49 9.63 -17.49 -4.89
CA GLU A 49 9.09 -18.67 -4.21
C GLU A 49 7.80 -18.36 -3.41
N PHE A 50 7.83 -17.32 -2.58
CA PHE A 50 6.69 -16.93 -1.76
C PHE A 50 5.48 -16.50 -2.61
N TYR A 51 5.62 -15.47 -3.46
CA TYR A 51 4.48 -14.92 -4.19
C TYR A 51 3.97 -15.88 -5.26
N ARG A 52 4.88 -16.53 -6.01
CA ARG A 52 4.49 -17.39 -7.16
C ARG A 52 4.07 -18.79 -6.74
N LYS A 53 4.76 -19.41 -5.78
CA LYS A 53 4.57 -20.84 -5.43
C LYS A 53 3.73 -21.01 -4.17
N VAL A 54 3.99 -20.23 -3.12
CA VAL A 54 3.26 -20.32 -1.83
C VAL A 54 1.89 -19.66 -1.95
N LEU A 55 1.83 -18.38 -2.35
CA LEU A 55 0.54 -17.67 -2.49
C LEU A 55 -0.18 -17.98 -3.82
N GLY A 56 0.54 -18.51 -4.81
CA GLY A 56 -0.03 -18.90 -6.09
C GLY A 56 -0.42 -17.73 -6.99
N MET A 57 0.18 -16.55 -6.81
CA MET A 57 -0.02 -15.40 -7.68
C MET A 57 0.62 -15.63 -9.06
N GLN A 58 0.32 -14.77 -10.01
CA GLN A 58 0.94 -14.72 -11.33
C GLN A 58 1.94 -13.56 -11.39
N VAL A 59 3.02 -13.70 -12.17
CA VAL A 59 3.86 -12.56 -12.57
C VAL A 59 3.11 -11.82 -13.69
N LEU A 60 2.65 -10.60 -13.42
CA LEU A 60 1.80 -9.82 -14.34
C LEU A 60 2.64 -9.04 -15.36
N ARG A 61 3.72 -8.42 -14.87
CA ARG A 61 4.75 -7.73 -15.64
C ARG A 61 6.05 -7.63 -14.84
N HIS A 62 7.16 -7.55 -15.55
CA HIS A 62 8.50 -7.35 -14.99
C HIS A 62 9.26 -6.34 -15.83
N GLU A 63 9.91 -5.38 -15.18
CA GLU A 63 10.64 -4.27 -15.81
C GLU A 63 12.01 -4.10 -15.15
N GLU A 64 13.04 -3.96 -15.97
CA GLU A 64 14.41 -3.68 -15.54
C GLU A 64 14.76 -2.23 -15.87
N PHE A 65 15.43 -1.55 -14.94
CA PHE A 65 15.82 -0.15 -15.05
C PHE A 65 17.31 -0.01 -14.78
N GLU A 66 18.01 0.72 -15.65
CA GLU A 66 19.47 0.97 -15.57
C GLU A 66 19.81 2.31 -14.89
N GLY A 67 18.80 3.12 -14.54
CA GLY A 67 18.95 4.47 -14.02
C GLY A 67 18.01 4.81 -12.85
N GLU A 68 18.25 5.95 -12.22
CA GLU A 68 17.44 6.48 -11.11
C GLU A 68 15.96 6.60 -11.49
N CYS A 69 15.07 6.25 -10.56
CA CYS A 69 13.65 6.52 -10.72
C CYS A 69 13.42 8.05 -10.70
N LYS A 70 12.83 8.62 -11.76
CA LYS A 70 12.59 10.07 -11.91
C LYS A 70 11.80 10.70 -10.75
N ALA A 71 10.96 9.93 -10.08
CA ALA A 71 10.21 10.38 -8.91
C ALA A 71 10.96 10.17 -7.58
N ALA A 72 12.27 9.91 -7.60
CA ALA A 72 13.13 9.64 -6.44
C ALA A 72 12.60 8.54 -5.49
N CYS A 73 11.65 7.72 -5.95
CA CYS A 73 10.88 6.78 -5.13
C CYS A 73 11.71 5.64 -4.53
N ASN A 74 12.92 5.43 -5.05
CA ASN A 74 13.72 4.27 -4.74
C ASN A 74 14.97 4.62 -3.92
N GLY A 75 15.20 5.89 -3.56
CA GLY A 75 16.38 6.31 -2.78
C GLY A 75 17.70 6.42 -3.58
N PRO A 76 18.81 6.81 -2.94
CA PRO A 76 20.08 7.20 -3.59
C PRO A 76 21.03 6.01 -3.84
N TYR A 77 20.54 4.94 -4.46
CA TYR A 77 21.32 3.69 -4.62
C TYR A 77 21.91 3.54 -6.02
N ASP A 78 22.77 2.53 -6.25
CA ASP A 78 23.58 2.28 -7.47
C ASP A 78 22.74 1.89 -8.72
N ASN A 79 21.74 2.73 -8.99
CA ASN A 79 20.89 3.00 -10.14
C ASN A 79 20.21 1.84 -10.87
N ARG A 80 20.63 0.60 -10.68
CA ARG A 80 19.96 -0.56 -11.23
C ARG A 80 18.94 -1.10 -10.25
N TRP A 81 17.71 -1.21 -10.73
CA TRP A 81 16.60 -1.77 -9.98
C TRP A 81 15.62 -2.42 -10.94
N SER A 82 14.73 -3.25 -10.39
CA SER A 82 13.66 -3.87 -11.15
C SER A 82 12.33 -3.70 -10.44
N LYS A 83 11.27 -3.72 -11.23
CA LYS A 83 9.89 -3.72 -10.76
C LYS A 83 9.21 -5.00 -11.22
N THR A 84 8.58 -5.70 -10.28
CA THR A 84 7.81 -6.90 -10.60
C THR A 84 6.42 -6.81 -10.00
N MET A 85 5.39 -6.99 -10.83
CA MET A 85 4.00 -7.00 -10.37
C MET A 85 3.52 -8.43 -10.18
N TYR A 86 3.01 -8.73 -8.99
CA TYR A 86 2.36 -10.00 -8.67
C TYR A 86 0.89 -9.79 -8.35
N GLY A 87 0.02 -10.69 -8.79
CA GLY A 87 -1.40 -10.67 -8.42
C GLY A 87 -2.16 -11.87 -8.96
N TYR A 88 -3.47 -11.92 -8.70
CA TYR A 88 -4.32 -13.04 -9.12
C TYR A 88 -4.98 -12.84 -10.48
N GLY A 89 -4.91 -11.63 -11.04
CA GLY A 89 -5.45 -11.30 -12.36
C GLY A 89 -4.97 -9.95 -12.87
N PRO A 90 -5.54 -9.45 -13.97
CA PRO A 90 -5.11 -8.20 -14.62
C PRO A 90 -5.17 -6.97 -13.70
N GLU A 91 -4.10 -6.18 -13.67
CA GLU A 91 -3.95 -5.00 -12.81
C GLU A 91 -5.02 -3.92 -13.03
N ASN A 92 -5.68 -3.88 -14.20
CA ASN A 92 -6.76 -2.94 -14.48
C ASN A 92 -8.06 -3.27 -13.73
N THR A 93 -8.18 -4.48 -13.17
CA THR A 93 -9.37 -4.98 -12.46
C THR A 93 -9.06 -5.57 -11.09
N HIS A 94 -7.80 -5.87 -10.81
CA HIS A 94 -7.34 -6.51 -9.58
C HIS A 94 -6.41 -5.60 -8.78
N PHE A 95 -6.35 -5.85 -7.48
CA PHE A 95 -5.25 -5.38 -6.64
C PHE A 95 -3.99 -6.25 -6.89
N ALA A 96 -2.81 -5.63 -6.77
CA ALA A 96 -1.53 -6.30 -6.98
C ALA A 96 -0.49 -5.94 -5.90
N CYS A 97 0.61 -6.67 -5.88
CA CYS A 97 1.82 -6.32 -5.15
C CYS A 97 2.88 -5.84 -6.16
N GLU A 98 3.39 -4.63 -5.97
CA GLU A 98 4.54 -4.10 -6.70
C GLU A 98 5.81 -4.37 -5.90
N LEU A 99 6.75 -5.14 -6.44
CA LEU A 99 8.01 -5.49 -5.78
C LEU A 99 9.13 -4.70 -6.43
N THR A 100 9.75 -3.82 -5.66
CA THR A 100 10.91 -3.03 -6.06
C THR A 100 12.18 -3.69 -5.53
N TYR A 101 12.97 -4.28 -6.42
CA TYR A 101 14.25 -4.88 -6.06
C TYR A 101 15.38 -3.95 -6.48
N ASN A 102 16.16 -3.47 -5.52
CA ASN A 102 17.37 -2.69 -5.78
C ASN A 102 18.58 -3.63 -5.70
N TYR A 103 19.32 -3.78 -6.78
CA TYR A 103 20.38 -4.79 -6.88
C TYR A 103 21.40 -4.79 -5.72
N PRO A 104 21.90 -3.62 -5.27
CA PRO A 104 22.90 -3.59 -4.19
C PRO A 104 22.34 -3.85 -2.79
N ILE A 105 21.01 -3.83 -2.60
CA ILE A 105 20.39 -3.76 -1.28
C ILE A 105 19.74 -5.10 -0.94
N LYS A 106 20.17 -5.67 0.18
CA LYS A 106 19.76 -7.02 0.63
C LYS A 106 19.02 -7.01 1.95
N HIS A 107 18.83 -5.84 2.52
CA HIS A 107 18.18 -5.66 3.79
C HIS A 107 17.52 -4.29 3.82
N TYR A 108 16.29 -4.26 4.31
CA TYR A 108 15.57 -3.06 4.66
C TYR A 108 15.08 -3.26 6.09
N ARG A 109 15.42 -2.34 7.00
CA ARG A 109 14.87 -2.39 8.35
C ARG A 109 13.35 -2.25 8.27
N LEU A 110 12.62 -3.25 8.81
CA LEU A 110 11.17 -3.20 8.91
C LEU A 110 10.76 -2.27 10.07
N GLY A 111 9.74 -1.46 9.80
CA GLY A 111 9.12 -0.59 10.78
C GLY A 111 8.01 -1.29 11.55
N ASN A 112 7.18 -0.51 12.23
CA ASN A 112 5.91 -0.97 12.79
C ASN A 112 4.69 -0.35 12.07
N ASP A 113 4.91 0.27 10.92
CA ASP A 113 3.90 1.03 10.18
C ASP A 113 2.94 0.11 9.41
N LEU A 114 3.45 -0.84 8.63
CA LEU A 114 2.66 -1.84 7.92
C LEU A 114 2.38 -3.04 8.86
N ARG A 115 1.10 -3.31 9.14
CA ARG A 115 0.71 -4.47 9.95
C ARG A 115 0.70 -5.74 9.10
N PHE A 116 -0.08 -5.74 8.02
CA PHE A 116 -0.19 -6.88 7.10
C PHE A 116 -0.96 -6.53 5.82
N LEU A 117 -0.82 -7.38 4.80
CA LEU A 117 -1.81 -7.54 3.73
C LEU A 117 -2.66 -8.78 4.01
N GLU A 118 -3.96 -8.69 3.73
CA GLU A 118 -4.91 -9.78 3.95
C GLU A 118 -5.48 -10.30 2.64
N LEU A 119 -5.54 -11.61 2.52
CA LEU A 119 -6.22 -12.36 1.48
C LEU A 119 -7.39 -13.13 2.08
N GLU A 120 -8.45 -13.32 1.29
CA GLU A 120 -9.61 -14.10 1.67
C GLU A 120 -9.83 -15.22 0.65
N SER A 121 -9.39 -16.44 0.97
CA SER A 121 -9.53 -17.62 0.08
C SER A 121 -9.14 -18.93 0.77
N SER A 122 -10.10 -19.86 0.89
CA SER A 122 -9.80 -21.23 1.35
C SER A 122 -8.84 -21.96 0.42
N ALA A 123 -8.94 -21.74 -0.90
CA ALA A 123 -8.02 -22.34 -1.86
C ALA A 123 -6.57 -21.85 -1.68
N VAL A 124 -6.36 -20.59 -1.28
CA VAL A 124 -5.03 -20.08 -0.93
C VAL A 124 -4.56 -20.67 0.39
N GLN A 125 -5.44 -20.87 1.39
CA GLN A 125 -5.07 -21.54 2.64
C GLN A 125 -4.58 -22.98 2.40
N ASP A 126 -5.30 -23.75 1.59
CA ASP A 126 -4.91 -25.14 1.26
C ASP A 126 -3.54 -25.18 0.59
N ARG A 127 -3.29 -24.23 -0.34
CA ARG A 127 -1.99 -24.09 -0.99
C ARG A 127 -0.89 -23.75 0.00
N VAL A 128 -1.12 -22.77 0.87
CA VAL A 128 -0.17 -22.35 1.91
C VAL A 128 0.20 -23.54 2.80
N ARG A 129 -0.79 -24.28 3.32
CA ARG A 129 -0.56 -25.47 4.15
C ARG A 129 0.23 -26.55 3.42
N ALA A 130 -0.05 -26.76 2.14
CA ALA A 130 0.65 -27.74 1.32
C ALA A 130 2.08 -27.31 0.93
N SER A 131 2.41 -26.02 1.02
CA SER A 131 3.70 -25.48 0.56
C SER A 131 4.87 -25.81 1.48
N GLY A 132 4.61 -26.10 2.76
CA GLY A 132 5.64 -26.23 3.79
C GLY A 132 6.30 -24.90 4.19
N TRP A 133 5.80 -23.75 3.70
CA TRP A 133 6.28 -22.45 4.13
C TRP A 133 5.94 -22.21 5.61
N PRO A 134 6.86 -21.62 6.42
CA PRO A 134 6.58 -21.31 7.81
C PRO A 134 5.33 -20.43 7.96
N LEU A 135 4.40 -20.87 8.81
CA LEU A 135 3.16 -20.16 9.09
C LEU A 135 2.80 -20.28 10.56
N GLU A 136 1.99 -19.33 11.02
CA GLU A 136 1.26 -19.39 12.28
C GLU A 136 -0.24 -19.50 11.99
N GLU A 137 -0.99 -20.16 12.87
CA GLU A 137 -2.44 -20.24 12.79
C GLU A 137 -3.06 -19.43 13.92
N ASP A 138 -4.05 -18.59 13.57
CA ASP A 138 -4.86 -17.81 14.49
C ASP A 138 -6.34 -18.17 14.32
N ASP A 139 -7.19 -17.78 15.27
CA ASP A 139 -8.63 -18.06 15.26
C ASP A 139 -8.98 -19.55 15.06
N GLY A 140 -8.18 -20.44 15.67
CA GLY A 140 -8.36 -21.90 15.54
C GLY A 140 -8.10 -22.43 14.12
N GLY A 141 -7.23 -21.76 13.35
CA GLY A 141 -6.87 -22.14 11.99
C GLY A 141 -7.71 -21.47 10.90
N ALA A 142 -8.59 -20.54 11.27
CA ALA A 142 -9.37 -19.74 10.33
C ALA A 142 -8.52 -18.66 9.65
N THR A 143 -7.44 -18.21 10.29
CA THR A 143 -6.49 -17.24 9.74
C THR A 143 -5.08 -17.84 9.72
N LEU A 144 -4.43 -17.85 8.56
CA LEU A 144 -3.02 -18.22 8.42
C LEU A 144 -2.17 -16.96 8.34
N ILE A 145 -1.11 -16.88 9.14
CA ILE A 145 -0.18 -15.75 9.17
C ILE A 145 1.15 -16.23 8.60
N LEU A 146 1.64 -15.54 7.57
CA LEU A 146 2.93 -15.83 6.93
C LEU A 146 3.83 -14.60 6.94
N GLN A 147 5.14 -14.85 6.98
CA GLN A 147 6.15 -13.84 6.69
C GLN A 147 6.67 -14.01 5.27
N ALA A 148 6.52 -12.97 4.45
CA ALA A 148 7.21 -12.83 3.19
C ALA A 148 8.68 -12.47 3.41
N PRO A 149 9.57 -12.63 2.40
CA PRO A 149 10.92 -12.10 2.45
C PRO A 149 10.92 -10.59 2.78
N GLY A 150 11.82 -10.17 3.67
CA GLY A 150 11.82 -8.82 4.24
C GLY A 150 10.99 -8.67 5.53
N GLY A 151 10.26 -9.72 5.94
CA GLY A 151 9.51 -9.75 7.19
C GLY A 151 8.07 -9.25 7.07
N TYR A 152 7.60 -8.93 5.86
CA TYR A 152 6.23 -8.45 5.63
C TYR A 152 5.19 -9.52 5.96
N ILE A 153 4.17 -9.15 6.71
CA ILE A 153 3.13 -10.09 7.16
C ILE A 153 2.01 -10.19 6.12
N PHE A 154 1.65 -11.43 5.80
CA PHE A 154 0.46 -11.77 5.02
C PHE A 154 -0.49 -12.59 5.88
N ARG A 155 -1.77 -12.22 5.87
CA ARG A 155 -2.85 -13.00 6.48
C ARG A 155 -3.68 -13.65 5.37
N VAL A 156 -4.00 -14.93 5.51
CA VAL A 156 -4.91 -15.63 4.59
C VAL A 156 -6.07 -16.18 5.42
N CYS A 157 -7.22 -15.54 5.29
CA CYS A 157 -8.45 -15.89 5.99
C CYS A 157 -9.28 -16.87 5.17
N CYS A 158 -10.06 -17.72 5.85
CA CYS A 158 -11.06 -18.53 5.17
C CYS A 158 -12.14 -17.61 4.58
N GLY A 159 -12.46 -17.79 3.29
CA GLY A 159 -13.59 -17.08 2.71
C GLY A 159 -14.87 -17.48 3.40
N ALA A 160 -15.73 -16.50 3.73
CA ALA A 160 -17.08 -16.82 4.18
C ALA A 160 -17.74 -17.70 3.11
N THR A 161 -18.19 -18.91 3.50
CA THR A 161 -19.04 -19.71 2.62
C THR A 161 -20.26 -18.86 2.31
N VAL A 162 -20.44 -18.44 1.06
CA VAL A 162 -21.68 -17.83 0.62
C VAL A 162 -22.74 -18.92 0.77
N ASP A 163 -23.49 -18.88 1.87
CA ASP A 163 -24.64 -19.75 2.07
C ASP A 163 -25.74 -19.25 1.13
N GLU A 164 -25.71 -19.73 -0.12
CA GLU A 164 -26.68 -19.42 -1.16
C GLU A 164 -28.11 -19.88 -0.82
N THR A 165 -28.35 -20.49 0.36
CA THR A 165 -29.67 -21.01 0.75
C THR A 165 -30.58 -20.02 1.49
N LYS A 166 -30.22 -18.73 1.61
CA LYS A 166 -31.07 -17.70 2.26
C LYS A 166 -31.57 -16.57 1.36
N GLN A 167 -31.76 -16.81 0.06
CA GLN A 167 -32.71 -16.03 -0.75
C GLN A 167 -33.99 -16.82 -0.95
N GLN A 168 -34.97 -16.55 -0.10
CA GLN A 168 -36.31 -17.11 -0.18
C GLN A 168 -37.04 -16.47 -1.38
N PRO A 169 -37.43 -17.23 -2.43
CA PRO A 169 -38.19 -16.65 -3.53
C PRO A 169 -39.64 -16.42 -3.09
N SER A 170 -40.13 -15.21 -3.40
CA SER A 170 -41.52 -14.82 -3.19
C SER A 170 -42.46 -15.71 -4.02
N LYS A 171 -43.57 -16.09 -3.37
CA LYS A 171 -44.62 -16.97 -3.90
C LYS A 171 -45.08 -16.55 -5.30
N ARG A 172 -44.94 -17.45 -6.29
CA ARG A 172 -45.71 -17.40 -7.54
C ARG A 172 -46.65 -18.60 -7.63
N VAL A 173 -47.88 -18.28 -8.01
CA VAL A 173 -49.06 -19.13 -8.11
C VAL A 173 -48.85 -20.25 -9.15
N ARG A 174 -49.30 -21.45 -8.81
CA ARG A 174 -49.39 -22.64 -9.68
C ARG A 174 -50.46 -22.46 -10.75
N THR A 175 -50.14 -22.87 -11.97
CA THR A 175 -51.09 -23.47 -12.90
C THR A 175 -50.41 -24.70 -13.53
N GLU A 176 -51.16 -25.79 -13.62
CA GLU A 176 -50.75 -27.12 -14.07
C GLU A 176 -50.86 -27.30 -15.59
N ASP A 177 -50.40 -28.48 -16.05
CA ASP A 177 -50.34 -29.05 -17.41
C ASP A 177 -49.12 -28.59 -18.25
N ASP A 178 -48.25 -29.44 -18.82
CA ASP A 178 -48.51 -30.71 -19.50
C ASP A 178 -47.21 -31.53 -19.73
N THR A 179 -47.37 -32.79 -20.12
CA THR A 179 -46.38 -33.89 -20.10
C THR A 179 -45.32 -34.00 -21.24
N CYS A 180 -44.28 -34.83 -20.95
CA CYS A 180 -43.57 -35.79 -21.84
C CYS A 180 -42.14 -35.53 -22.39
N GLN A 181 -41.22 -36.37 -21.90
CA GLN A 181 -40.20 -37.19 -22.60
C GLN A 181 -39.01 -36.53 -23.35
N GLY A 182 -37.82 -36.73 -22.76
CA GLY A 182 -36.67 -37.42 -23.36
C GLY A 182 -35.96 -36.81 -24.58
N ALA A 183 -34.79 -36.22 -24.35
CA ALA A 183 -33.63 -36.34 -25.25
C ALA A 183 -32.36 -35.81 -24.57
N GLU A 184 -31.43 -36.70 -24.24
CA GLU A 184 -30.02 -36.35 -24.11
C GLU A 184 -29.53 -35.79 -25.45
N LYS A 185 -28.93 -34.60 -25.43
CA LYS A 185 -27.90 -34.18 -26.39
C LYS A 185 -27.24 -32.88 -25.93
N SER A 186 -25.98 -33.02 -25.52
CA SER A 186 -24.88 -32.10 -25.81
C SER A 186 -25.17 -30.61 -25.71
N ALA A 187 -25.08 -30.06 -24.49
CA ALA A 187 -24.81 -28.65 -24.29
C ALA A 187 -23.33 -28.49 -23.95
N VAL A 188 -22.50 -28.24 -24.97
CA VAL A 188 -21.30 -27.42 -24.79
C VAL A 188 -21.85 -26.01 -24.52
N ALA A 189 -22.21 -25.77 -23.27
CA ALA A 189 -22.58 -24.44 -22.83
C ALA A 189 -21.30 -23.62 -22.79
N LEU A 190 -21.28 -22.54 -23.58
CA LEU A 190 -20.36 -21.45 -23.41
C LEU A 190 -20.37 -21.03 -21.94
N ALA A 191 -19.37 -21.47 -21.18
CA ALA A 191 -19.03 -20.82 -19.94
C ALA A 191 -18.46 -19.46 -20.32
N SER A 192 -19.28 -18.42 -20.14
CA SER A 192 -18.76 -17.06 -19.99
C SER A 192 -17.65 -17.13 -18.94
N VAL A 193 -16.44 -16.71 -19.29
CA VAL A 193 -15.32 -16.63 -18.37
C VAL A 193 -15.74 -15.68 -17.24
N ALA A 194 -16.19 -16.24 -16.12
CA ALA A 194 -16.21 -15.52 -14.86
C ALA A 194 -14.78 -15.04 -14.65
N GLY A 195 -14.58 -13.73 -14.47
CA GLY A 195 -13.25 -13.15 -14.29
C GLY A 195 -12.50 -13.88 -13.17
N GLU A 196 -11.17 -13.95 -13.31
CA GLU A 196 -10.30 -14.50 -12.25
C GLU A 196 -10.67 -13.83 -10.90
N PRO A 197 -10.77 -14.58 -9.79
CA PRO A 197 -11.13 -14.00 -8.50
C PRO A 197 -9.96 -13.18 -7.94
N ASP A 198 -10.23 -11.93 -7.55
CA ASP A 198 -9.33 -11.17 -6.70
C ASP A 198 -9.54 -11.56 -5.23
N PHE A 199 -8.48 -12.11 -4.61
CA PHE A 199 -8.50 -12.54 -3.22
C PHE A 199 -7.98 -11.48 -2.24
N PHE A 200 -7.39 -10.39 -2.72
CA PHE A 200 -6.92 -9.33 -1.85
C PHE A 200 -8.08 -8.60 -1.19
N ARG A 201 -8.04 -8.51 0.14
CA ARG A 201 -9.13 -7.93 0.92
C ARG A 201 -8.79 -6.56 1.47
N LYS A 202 -7.62 -6.43 2.10
CA LYS A 202 -7.20 -5.18 2.74
C LYS A 202 -5.69 -5.07 2.94
N VAL A 203 -5.24 -3.84 3.11
CA VAL A 203 -3.97 -3.51 3.77
C VAL A 203 -4.28 -2.90 5.13
N SER A 204 -3.49 -3.26 6.14
CA SER A 204 -3.65 -2.77 7.51
C SER A 204 -2.41 -1.98 7.94
N LEU A 205 -2.61 -0.73 8.36
CA LEU A 205 -1.56 0.21 8.75
C LEU A 205 -1.79 0.70 10.18
N HIS A 206 -0.71 1.03 10.89
CA HIS A 206 -0.80 1.74 12.15
C HIS A 206 -0.86 3.26 11.95
N VAL A 207 -1.64 3.96 12.75
CA VAL A 207 -1.73 5.43 12.71
C VAL A 207 -1.64 6.01 14.12
N THR A 208 -1.16 7.25 14.22
CA THR A 208 -1.00 7.93 15.51
C THR A 208 -2.32 8.53 16.02
N ASP A 209 -3.21 8.95 15.13
CA ASP A 209 -4.49 9.58 15.46
C ASP A 209 -5.57 9.23 14.42
N LEU A 210 -6.49 8.34 14.82
CA LEU A 210 -7.57 7.88 13.95
C LEU A 210 -8.50 9.01 13.48
N ASP A 211 -8.77 10.03 14.30
CA ASP A 211 -9.66 11.12 13.91
C ASP A 211 -8.98 12.06 12.91
N ARG A 212 -7.66 12.25 13.03
CA ARG A 212 -6.85 12.94 12.02
C ARG A 212 -6.80 12.16 10.71
N SER A 213 -6.61 10.84 10.76
CA SER A 213 -6.67 9.99 9.57
C SER A 213 -8.06 9.98 8.94
N ILE A 214 -9.14 9.92 9.72
CA ILE A 214 -10.52 10.02 9.20
C ILE A 214 -10.70 11.31 8.40
N ARG A 215 -10.32 12.46 8.95
CA ARG A 215 -10.45 13.74 8.24
C ARG A 215 -9.70 13.73 6.91
N PHE A 216 -8.48 13.22 6.90
CA PHE A 216 -7.70 13.14 5.66
C PHE A 216 -8.30 12.18 4.63
N TYR A 217 -8.47 10.90 4.98
CA TYR A 217 -8.92 9.89 4.00
C TYR A 217 -10.37 10.09 3.55
N ARG A 218 -11.27 10.51 4.45
CA ARG A 218 -12.68 10.75 4.12
C ARG A 218 -12.89 12.11 3.47
N ASP A 219 -12.45 13.18 4.11
CA ASP A 219 -12.82 14.54 3.71
C ASP A 219 -11.90 15.07 2.59
N GLU A 220 -10.60 14.75 2.64
CA GLU A 220 -9.63 15.19 1.63
C GLU A 220 -9.43 14.19 0.49
N LEU A 221 -9.44 12.89 0.75
CA LEU A 221 -9.25 11.89 -0.33
C LEU A 221 -10.56 11.31 -0.87
N GLY A 222 -11.70 11.57 -0.22
CA GLY A 222 -13.02 11.16 -0.71
C GLY A 222 -13.32 9.67 -0.56
N MET A 223 -12.64 8.98 0.37
CA MET A 223 -12.94 7.59 0.68
C MET A 223 -14.19 7.47 1.59
N GLU A 224 -14.92 6.37 1.45
CA GLU A 224 -16.04 6.04 2.32
C GLU A 224 -15.50 5.39 3.60
N LEU A 225 -15.87 5.93 4.78
CA LEU A 225 -15.68 5.26 6.06
C LEU A 225 -16.68 4.10 6.16
N VAL A 226 -16.20 2.87 5.95
CA VAL A 226 -17.01 1.65 5.92
C VAL A 226 -17.32 1.15 7.32
N GLU A 227 -16.34 1.22 8.20
CA GLU A 227 -16.42 0.64 9.54
C GLU A 227 -15.53 1.41 10.51
N LYS A 228 -16.00 1.53 11.75
CA LYS A 228 -15.22 1.97 12.90
C LYS A 228 -15.45 0.95 14.01
N GLY A 229 -14.37 0.43 14.57
CA GLY A 229 -14.43 -0.58 15.62
C GLY A 229 -13.37 -0.34 16.68
N ALA A 230 -13.47 -1.12 17.76
CA ALA A 230 -12.54 -1.08 18.89
C ALA A 230 -12.46 -2.48 19.50
N ASN A 231 -11.70 -3.37 18.88
CA ASN A 231 -11.29 -4.65 19.47
C ASN A 231 -10.25 -5.37 18.59
N PRO A 232 -9.07 -5.78 19.11
CA PRO A 232 -8.50 -5.38 20.41
C PRO A 232 -8.07 -3.90 20.44
N GLU A 233 -7.75 -3.35 19.26
CA GLU A 233 -7.31 -1.96 19.07
C GLU A 233 -8.42 -1.17 18.36
N ALA A 234 -8.42 0.16 18.54
CA ALA A 234 -9.31 1.02 17.79
C ALA A 234 -8.90 1.03 16.31
N TYR A 235 -9.87 0.89 15.40
CA TYR A 235 -9.60 0.88 13.97
C TYR A 235 -10.70 1.57 13.17
N VAL A 236 -10.35 1.96 11.96
CA VAL A 236 -11.26 2.43 10.91
C VAL A 236 -10.94 1.73 9.60
N ARG A 237 -11.95 1.52 8.76
CA ARG A 237 -11.78 0.94 7.43
C ARG A 237 -12.36 1.86 6.38
N PHE A 238 -11.59 2.10 5.33
CA PHE A 238 -11.97 2.92 4.20
C PHE A 238 -11.96 2.11 2.91
N ARG A 239 -12.76 2.56 1.94
CA ARG A 239 -12.60 2.20 0.53
C ARG A 239 -13.09 3.31 -0.37
N TYR A 240 -12.69 3.28 -1.63
CA TYR A 240 -13.34 4.09 -2.64
C TYR A 240 -14.68 3.50 -3.07
N PRO A 241 -15.65 4.33 -3.51
CA PRO A 241 -16.90 3.84 -4.06
C PRO A 241 -16.66 2.84 -5.20
N ALA A 242 -17.43 1.75 -5.22
CA ALA A 242 -17.29 0.63 -6.15
C ALA A 242 -15.99 -0.21 -6.05
N ASP A 243 -15.09 0.10 -5.12
CA ASP A 243 -13.94 -0.75 -4.80
C ASP A 243 -14.31 -1.84 -3.77
N ARG A 244 -13.61 -2.97 -3.82
CA ARG A 244 -13.74 -4.05 -2.84
C ARG A 244 -12.60 -4.05 -1.82
N PHE A 245 -11.45 -3.49 -2.20
CA PHE A 245 -10.28 -3.45 -1.35
C PHE A 245 -10.44 -2.42 -0.21
N LEU A 246 -10.03 -2.79 1.00
CA LEU A 246 -10.10 -1.92 2.17
C LEU A 246 -8.71 -1.40 2.56
N LEU A 247 -8.67 -0.14 2.96
CA LEU A 247 -7.59 0.42 3.75
C LEU A 247 -8.02 0.40 5.22
N GLU A 248 -7.39 -0.44 6.03
CA GLU A 248 -7.60 -0.49 7.48
C GLU A 248 -6.52 0.33 8.18
N LEU A 249 -6.94 1.30 9.00
CA LEU A 249 -6.05 2.08 9.85
C LEU A 249 -6.35 1.72 11.29
N VAL A 250 -5.31 1.37 12.04
CA VAL A 250 -5.41 0.91 13.43
C VAL A 250 -4.59 1.84 14.30
N ALA A 251 -5.15 2.28 15.42
CA ALA A 251 -4.41 3.09 16.37
C ALA A 251 -3.18 2.32 16.88
N LEU A 252 -2.05 3.00 16.97
CA LEU A 252 -0.87 2.43 17.62
C LEU A 252 -1.16 2.00 19.06
N PRO A 253 -0.56 0.89 19.53
CA PRO A 253 -0.59 0.54 20.94
C PRO A 253 -0.07 1.69 21.82
N ALA A 254 -0.65 1.83 23.01
CA ALA A 254 -0.28 2.88 23.94
C ALA A 254 1.22 2.87 24.26
N GLY A 255 1.88 4.03 24.11
CA GLY A 255 3.31 4.20 24.37
C GLY A 255 4.24 3.82 23.22
N MET A 256 3.72 3.34 22.08
CA MET A 256 4.53 3.12 20.88
C MET A 256 4.58 4.37 19.99
N LEU A 257 5.74 4.60 19.39
CA LEU A 257 5.90 5.59 18.32
C LEU A 257 5.79 4.91 16.96
N LEU A 258 5.25 5.64 15.97
CA LEU A 258 5.23 5.18 14.59
C LEU A 258 6.66 5.20 14.03
N ASP A 259 7.08 4.11 13.42
CA ASP A 259 8.36 3.95 12.77
C ASP A 259 8.15 3.29 11.40
N HIS A 260 8.34 4.07 10.34
CA HIS A 260 8.31 3.60 8.96
C HIS A 260 9.55 2.79 8.56
N ALA A 261 10.67 3.05 9.24
CA ALA A 261 11.97 2.47 8.93
C ALA A 261 12.34 2.57 7.43
N GLU A 262 13.12 1.62 6.92
CA GLU A 262 13.61 1.62 5.54
C GLU A 262 12.70 0.83 4.61
N ALA A 263 11.94 -0.13 5.15
CA ALA A 263 11.10 -1.05 4.40
C ALA A 263 9.68 -0.52 4.11
N HIS A 264 9.38 0.72 4.52
CA HIS A 264 8.10 1.37 4.27
C HIS A 264 7.66 1.25 2.81
N GLY A 265 6.37 1.02 2.64
CA GLY A 265 5.73 0.87 1.34
C GLY A 265 4.98 2.12 0.90
N ARG A 266 4.19 1.93 -0.15
CA ARG A 266 3.33 2.95 -0.72
C ARG A 266 2.07 2.31 -1.29
N ILE A 267 0.93 2.93 -1.06
CA ILE A 267 -0.31 2.54 -1.73
C ILE A 267 -0.51 3.37 -2.99
N ALA A 268 -1.02 2.76 -4.05
CA ALA A 268 -1.34 3.45 -5.30
C ALA A 268 -2.83 3.39 -5.61
N PHE A 269 -3.35 4.51 -6.11
CA PHE A 269 -4.72 4.66 -6.59
C PHE A 269 -4.71 5.21 -8.02
N SER A 270 -5.60 4.69 -8.88
CA SER A 270 -5.90 5.39 -10.13
C SER A 270 -6.93 6.47 -9.90
N ILE A 271 -6.87 7.56 -10.66
CA ILE A 271 -7.90 8.59 -10.75
C ILE A 271 -8.40 8.68 -12.20
N SER A 272 -9.72 8.73 -12.40
CA SER A 272 -10.33 8.78 -13.75
C SER A 272 -10.10 10.12 -14.47
N THR A 273 -9.76 11.15 -13.70
CA THR A 273 -9.35 12.48 -14.19
C THR A 273 -7.81 12.58 -14.17
N SER A 274 -7.24 13.75 -13.89
CA SER A 274 -5.78 13.94 -13.82
C SER A 274 -5.27 13.95 -12.38
N PRO A 275 -4.14 13.30 -12.07
CA PRO A 275 -3.51 13.35 -10.74
C PRO A 275 -3.23 14.76 -10.21
N ILE A 276 -3.08 15.76 -11.09
CA ILE A 276 -2.89 17.16 -10.69
C ILE A 276 -4.05 17.71 -9.85
N GLU A 277 -5.24 17.12 -9.95
CA GLU A 277 -6.38 17.49 -9.12
C GLU A 277 -6.11 17.22 -7.64
N MET A 278 -5.38 16.14 -7.33
CA MET A 278 -4.97 15.81 -5.96
C MET A 278 -3.93 16.79 -5.45
N GLU A 279 -2.92 17.13 -6.26
CA GLU A 279 -1.94 18.16 -5.92
C GLU A 279 -2.62 19.51 -5.63
N LYS A 280 -3.53 19.95 -6.51
CA LYS A 280 -4.30 21.19 -6.31
C LYS A 280 -5.14 21.14 -5.04
N LYS A 281 -5.84 20.03 -4.79
CA LYS A 281 -6.70 19.89 -3.60
C LYS A 281 -5.90 20.04 -2.30
N ILE A 282 -4.70 19.46 -2.23
CA ILE A 282 -3.82 19.58 -1.06
C ILE A 282 -3.19 20.97 -0.97
N THR A 283 -2.63 21.49 -2.06
CA THR A 283 -1.90 22.78 -2.05
C THR A 283 -2.81 24.01 -1.88
N GLN A 284 -4.07 23.93 -2.32
CA GLN A 284 -5.04 25.02 -2.19
C GLN A 284 -5.78 25.02 -0.84
N ASN A 285 -5.65 23.94 -0.06
CA ASN A 285 -6.21 23.86 1.28
C ASN A 285 -5.12 24.14 2.33
N PRO A 286 -5.05 25.35 2.91
CA PRO A 286 -4.04 25.67 3.93
C PRO A 286 -4.19 24.86 5.23
N GLU A 287 -5.34 24.21 5.43
CA GLU A 287 -5.62 23.33 6.57
C GLU A 287 -5.48 21.85 6.19
N SER A 288 -4.92 21.52 5.01
CA SER A 288 -4.71 20.14 4.61
C SER A 288 -3.84 19.40 5.63
N LEU A 289 -4.27 18.19 5.97
CA LEU A 289 -3.55 17.34 6.91
C LEU A 289 -2.43 16.53 6.26
N GLY A 290 -2.43 16.46 4.92
CA GLY A 290 -1.38 15.82 4.13
C GLY A 290 -0.47 16.84 3.45
N ARG A 291 0.48 16.33 2.65
CA ARG A 291 1.41 17.17 1.87
C ARG A 291 1.70 16.55 0.52
N VAL A 292 2.10 17.38 -0.44
CA VAL A 292 2.61 16.93 -1.74
C VAL A 292 4.08 16.58 -1.58
N GLN A 293 4.42 15.30 -1.70
CA GLN A 293 5.80 14.82 -1.66
C GLN A 293 6.45 14.92 -3.05
N THR A 294 5.69 14.59 -4.09
CA THR A 294 6.14 14.73 -5.48
C THR A 294 5.01 15.35 -6.28
N PRO A 295 5.20 16.60 -6.79
CA PRO A 295 4.28 17.22 -7.73
C PRO A 295 4.09 16.38 -8.99
N LEU A 296 3.15 16.77 -9.84
CA LEU A 296 2.85 16.07 -11.08
C LEU A 296 4.11 15.81 -11.89
N VAL A 297 4.40 14.54 -12.13
CA VAL A 297 5.58 14.10 -12.89
C VAL A 297 5.22 12.97 -13.84
N ALA A 298 5.77 13.02 -15.04
CA ALA A 298 5.66 11.96 -16.03
C ALA A 298 6.74 10.89 -15.79
N LEU A 299 6.30 9.64 -15.65
CA LEU A 299 7.15 8.47 -15.48
C LEU A 299 7.11 7.60 -16.73
N GLU A 300 8.30 7.34 -17.26
CA GLU A 300 8.49 6.48 -18.42
C GLU A 300 8.82 5.07 -17.96
N THR A 301 8.26 4.07 -18.64
CA THR A 301 8.64 2.67 -18.49
C THR A 301 9.12 2.17 -19.86
N PRO A 302 10.32 1.57 -19.97
CA PRO A 302 10.87 1.17 -21.26
C PRO A 302 9.89 0.32 -22.09
N GLY A 303 9.57 0.80 -23.30
CA GLY A 303 8.67 0.10 -24.22
C GLY A 303 7.19 0.10 -23.83
N LYS A 304 6.76 0.91 -22.85
CA LYS A 304 5.37 1.00 -22.38
C LYS A 304 4.88 2.45 -22.33
N ALA A 305 3.60 2.62 -22.02
CA ALA A 305 2.97 3.93 -21.89
C ALA A 305 3.63 4.77 -20.78
N THR A 306 3.82 6.05 -21.06
CA THR A 306 4.19 7.06 -20.05
C THR A 306 2.97 7.36 -19.19
N VAL A 307 3.16 7.38 -17.87
CA VAL A 307 2.09 7.71 -16.93
C VAL A 307 2.43 9.00 -16.19
N GLU A 308 1.41 9.79 -15.86
CA GLU A 308 1.56 10.93 -14.97
C GLU A 308 1.15 10.53 -13.56
N VAL A 309 1.94 10.96 -12.56
CA VAL A 309 1.67 10.67 -11.15
C VAL A 309 1.82 11.90 -10.28
N VAL A 310 1.10 11.90 -9.15
CA VAL A 310 1.35 12.77 -7.99
C VAL A 310 1.56 11.86 -6.79
N ILE A 311 2.55 12.17 -5.94
CA ILE A 311 2.79 11.44 -4.69
C ILE A 311 2.46 12.38 -3.53
N LEU A 312 1.50 11.96 -2.71
CA LEU A 312 1.14 12.62 -1.46
C LEU A 312 1.77 11.88 -0.28
N GLN A 313 1.83 12.57 0.85
CA GLN A 313 2.03 11.98 2.16
C GLN A 313 0.83 12.31 3.05
N ASP A 314 0.33 11.29 3.72
CA ASP A 314 -0.78 11.42 4.67
C ASP A 314 -0.31 12.09 5.99
N PRO A 315 -1.21 12.28 6.98
CA PRO A 315 -0.88 12.90 8.26
C PRO A 315 0.21 12.19 9.06
N ASP A 316 0.37 10.89 8.84
CA ASP A 316 1.36 10.02 9.47
C ASP A 316 2.61 9.82 8.57
N SER A 317 2.64 10.42 7.37
CA SER A 317 3.70 10.32 6.35
C SER A 317 3.74 9.05 5.51
N TYR A 318 2.65 8.28 5.46
CA TYR A 318 2.49 7.23 4.45
C TYR A 318 2.46 7.83 3.05
N GLU A 319 3.24 7.24 2.13
CA GLU A 319 3.20 7.65 0.73
C GLU A 319 1.94 7.12 0.03
N ILE A 320 1.34 7.98 -0.79
CA ILE A 320 0.16 7.67 -1.60
C ILE A 320 0.40 8.14 -3.02
N CYS A 321 0.43 7.21 -3.98
CA CYS A 321 0.58 7.52 -5.40
C CYS A 321 -0.80 7.63 -6.07
N PHE A 322 -1.07 8.75 -6.74
CA PHE A 322 -2.21 8.89 -7.65
C PHE A 322 -1.71 8.88 -9.09
N VAL A 323 -2.27 8.00 -9.92
CA VAL A 323 -1.92 7.85 -11.34
C VAL A 323 -3.16 8.01 -12.22
N GLY A 324 -2.99 8.63 -13.40
CA GLY A 324 -4.09 8.76 -14.36
C GLY A 324 -4.55 7.39 -14.89
N GLU A 325 -5.85 7.11 -14.79
CA GLU A 325 -6.43 5.78 -15.09
C GLU A 325 -6.13 5.29 -16.51
N GLY A 326 -6.34 6.14 -17.52
CA GLY A 326 -6.20 5.74 -18.93
C GLY A 326 -4.79 5.26 -19.26
N ALA A 327 -3.77 6.07 -18.93
CA ALA A 327 -2.38 5.73 -19.16
C ALA A 327 -1.93 4.52 -18.31
N PHE A 328 -2.44 4.39 -17.08
CA PHE A 328 -2.18 3.22 -16.25
C PHE A 328 -2.69 1.93 -16.90
N TYR A 329 -3.88 1.93 -17.52
CA TYR A 329 -4.43 0.73 -18.17
C TYR A 329 -3.64 0.27 -19.40
N GLU A 330 -3.00 1.21 -20.10
CA GLU A 330 -2.06 0.88 -21.17
C GLU A 330 -0.74 0.33 -20.60
N LEU A 331 -0.20 0.95 -19.53
CA LEU A 331 1.02 0.52 -18.87
C LEU A 331 0.91 -0.90 -18.26
N CYS A 332 -0.22 -1.17 -17.62
CA CYS A 332 -0.45 -2.37 -16.82
C CYS A 332 -0.99 -3.55 -17.65
N ALA A 333 -0.93 -3.45 -18.99
CA ALA A 333 -1.28 -4.56 -19.86
C ALA A 333 -0.42 -5.78 -19.50
N ARG A 334 -1.09 -6.92 -19.28
CA ARG A 334 -0.44 -8.17 -18.93
C ARG A 334 0.62 -8.52 -19.98
N ASP A 335 1.82 -8.86 -19.52
CA ASP A 335 2.90 -9.30 -20.39
C ASP A 335 3.03 -10.84 -20.33
N PRO A 336 2.69 -11.58 -21.41
CA PRO A 336 2.85 -13.03 -21.48
C PRO A 336 4.28 -13.52 -21.26
N LYS A 337 5.30 -12.65 -21.41
CA LYS A 337 6.72 -12.97 -21.22
C LYS A 337 7.25 -12.56 -19.85
N ALA A 338 6.43 -11.96 -18.99
CA ALA A 338 6.86 -11.42 -17.70
C ALA A 338 7.52 -12.48 -16.81
N GLU A 339 6.92 -13.67 -16.73
CA GLU A 339 7.42 -14.82 -15.98
C GLU A 339 8.84 -15.21 -16.46
N ALA A 340 9.02 -15.36 -17.77
CA ALA A 340 10.31 -15.74 -18.34
C ALA A 340 11.36 -14.65 -18.18
N ALA A 341 10.97 -13.37 -18.32
CA ALA A 341 11.86 -12.24 -18.13
C ALA A 341 12.37 -12.17 -16.68
N LEU A 342 11.48 -12.35 -15.70
CA LEU A 342 11.85 -12.39 -14.28
C LEU A 342 12.76 -13.57 -13.96
N GLN A 343 12.45 -14.78 -14.45
CA GLN A 343 13.30 -15.95 -14.21
C GLN A 343 14.71 -15.73 -14.75
N LYS A 344 14.83 -15.22 -15.97
CA LYS A 344 16.11 -14.84 -16.55
C LYS A 344 16.86 -13.83 -15.67
N ALA A 345 16.19 -12.78 -15.22
CA ALA A 345 16.78 -11.78 -14.34
C ALA A 345 17.26 -12.38 -13.00
N ILE A 346 16.51 -13.32 -12.43
CA ILE A 346 16.89 -14.06 -11.22
C ILE A 346 18.14 -14.93 -11.43
N GLU A 347 18.25 -15.60 -12.58
CA GLU A 347 19.40 -16.45 -12.94
C GLU A 347 20.66 -15.63 -13.20
N GLU A 348 20.51 -14.48 -13.86
CA GLU A 348 21.60 -13.55 -14.18
C GLU A 348 22.03 -12.69 -12.98
N ASP A 349 21.24 -12.64 -11.92
CA ASP A 349 21.53 -11.81 -10.75
C ASP A 349 22.76 -12.30 -9.97
N ARG A 350 23.85 -11.54 -10.11
CA ARG A 350 25.14 -11.72 -9.40
C ARG A 350 25.38 -10.67 -8.33
N SER A 351 24.36 -9.92 -7.92
CA SER A 351 24.54 -8.82 -6.97
C SER A 351 24.85 -9.27 -5.53
N ASP A 352 24.73 -10.58 -5.24
CA ASP A 352 25.21 -11.18 -3.99
C ASP A 352 26.69 -11.61 -4.07
N GLU A 353 27.28 -11.65 -5.26
CA GLU A 353 28.67 -12.06 -5.46
C GLU A 353 29.60 -10.91 -5.06
N VAL A 354 30.61 -11.21 -4.23
CA VAL A 354 31.70 -10.27 -3.99
C VAL A 354 32.49 -10.14 -5.30
N PRO A 355 32.65 -8.92 -5.87
CA PRO A 355 33.43 -8.75 -7.08
C PRO A 355 34.83 -9.35 -6.92
N ALA A 356 35.33 -10.05 -7.94
CA ALA A 356 36.60 -10.79 -7.88
C ALA A 356 37.79 -9.94 -7.38
N TRP A 357 37.78 -8.63 -7.63
CA TRP A 357 38.81 -7.70 -7.16
C TRP A 357 38.79 -7.46 -5.63
N ARG A 358 37.64 -7.58 -4.96
CA ARG A 358 37.53 -7.57 -3.48
C ARG A 358 37.86 -8.93 -2.86
N ALA A 359 37.63 -10.02 -3.59
CA ALA A 359 38.00 -11.36 -3.13
C ALA A 359 39.53 -11.54 -3.10
N ALA A 360 40.23 -10.98 -4.11
CA ALA A 360 41.69 -11.07 -4.24
C ALA A 360 42.48 -10.30 -3.17
N SER A 361 41.87 -9.35 -2.44
CA SER A 361 42.53 -8.59 -1.37
C SER A 361 42.54 -9.28 0.00
N THR A 362 42.04 -10.52 0.11
CA THR A 362 42.02 -11.29 1.38
C THR A 362 43.12 -12.35 1.52
N THR A 363 44.03 -12.47 0.55
CA THR A 363 45.25 -13.26 0.69
C THR A 363 46.44 -12.38 1.06
N ASP A 364 46.43 -11.80 2.26
CA ASP A 364 47.66 -11.35 2.91
C ASP A 364 48.09 -12.42 3.93
N THR A 365 48.92 -13.35 3.46
CA THR A 365 49.70 -14.23 4.33
C THR A 365 50.86 -13.43 4.91
N SER A 366 50.58 -12.66 5.96
CA SER A 366 51.61 -12.10 6.84
C SER A 366 51.53 -12.80 8.22
N PRO A 367 52.66 -13.28 8.78
CA PRO A 367 52.63 -14.09 10.00
C PRO A 367 52.21 -13.24 11.20
N ALA A 368 51.29 -13.78 11.99
CA ALA A 368 50.72 -13.16 13.17
C ALA A 368 51.80 -12.77 14.20
N THR A 369 51.96 -11.46 14.43
CA THR A 369 52.60 -10.94 15.64
C THR A 369 51.62 -11.10 16.80
N LYS A 370 51.90 -12.05 17.71
CA LYS A 370 51.19 -12.17 19.00
C LYS A 370 51.33 -10.88 19.80
N ILE A 371 50.24 -10.13 19.96
CA ILE A 371 50.07 -9.21 21.07
C ILE A 371 49.24 -9.94 22.12
N GLN A 372 49.86 -10.24 23.27
CA GLN A 372 49.19 -10.78 24.44
C GLN A 372 48.27 -9.69 25.04
N THR A 373 46.96 -9.94 25.02
CA THR A 373 46.03 -9.27 25.93
C THR A 373 46.04 -10.01 27.26
N VAL A 374 46.46 -9.31 28.32
CA VAL A 374 46.39 -9.78 29.70
C VAL A 374 44.94 -9.59 30.17
N ASN A 375 44.24 -10.69 30.40
CA ASN A 375 43.02 -10.71 31.20
C ASN A 375 43.43 -10.80 32.68
N HIS A 376 42.89 -9.91 33.51
CA HIS A 376 42.88 -10.10 34.96
C HIS A 376 41.43 -9.94 35.43
N ASP A 377 40.70 -11.05 35.40
CA ASP A 377 39.54 -11.25 36.24
C ASP A 377 40.07 -11.66 37.62
N ASN A 378 39.80 -10.86 38.66
CA ASN A 378 39.92 -11.30 40.04
C ASN A 378 38.58 -11.14 40.73
N ASN A 379 38.04 -12.27 41.16
CA ASN A 379 36.94 -12.36 42.10
C ASN A 379 37.46 -13.23 43.26
N THR A 380 37.60 -12.66 44.45
CA THR A 380 37.69 -13.34 45.75
C THR A 380 37.34 -12.33 46.84
N ASP A 381 36.13 -12.49 47.38
CA ASP A 381 35.77 -12.73 48.78
C ASP A 381 36.47 -11.96 49.93
N ASP A 382 35.58 -11.50 50.82
CA ASP A 382 35.65 -11.45 52.29
C ASP A 382 36.01 -10.15 53.05
N ASP A 383 35.05 -9.83 53.93
CA ASP A 383 35.11 -9.25 55.29
C ASP A 383 35.10 -7.72 55.53
N ASP A 384 33.91 -7.30 56.00
CA ASP A 384 33.61 -6.63 57.29
C ASP A 384 33.80 -5.11 57.54
N ASP A 385 32.77 -4.63 58.26
CA ASP A 385 32.64 -3.52 59.21
C ASP A 385 32.22 -2.09 58.77
N ASP A 386 30.96 -1.79 59.14
CA ASP A 386 30.45 -0.65 59.93
C ASP A 386 30.97 0.78 59.65
N ASP A 387 30.08 1.71 59.28
CA ASP A 387 29.48 2.67 60.23
C ASP A 387 28.60 3.77 59.57
N ALA A 388 27.81 4.42 60.42
CA ALA A 388 26.61 5.23 60.16
C ALA A 388 26.72 6.60 59.41
N LYS A 389 25.62 6.93 58.71
CA LYS A 389 24.89 8.22 58.41
C LYS A 389 25.35 9.56 59.11
N PRO A 390 24.80 10.76 58.73
CA PRO A 390 24.69 11.47 57.43
C PRO A 390 25.05 12.99 57.56
N ASP A 391 24.65 13.81 56.57
CA ASP A 391 24.38 15.27 56.59
C ASP A 391 25.44 16.29 56.08
N GLU A 392 24.96 17.13 55.14
CA GLU A 392 24.97 18.61 55.09
C GLU A 392 25.48 19.31 53.82
N ALA A 393 24.85 20.46 53.59
CA ALA A 393 24.74 21.25 52.37
C ALA A 393 25.70 22.45 52.32
N SER A 394 25.89 23.01 51.12
CA SER A 394 26.12 24.43 50.77
C SER A 394 26.68 24.46 49.33
N GLY A 395 26.30 25.33 48.38
CA GLY A 395 25.65 26.64 48.45
C GLY A 395 26.68 27.74 48.17
N SER A 396 26.73 28.26 46.93
CA SER A 396 27.10 29.66 46.65
C SER A 396 26.92 30.05 45.18
N GLU A 397 26.30 31.22 45.01
CA GLU A 397 25.86 31.90 43.80
C GLU A 397 26.99 32.66 43.04
N GLU A 398 26.64 32.98 41.79
CA GLU A 398 27.01 34.09 40.87
C GLU A 398 27.75 35.35 41.41
N PRO A 399 28.44 36.14 40.54
CA PRO A 399 27.71 37.18 39.79
C PRO A 399 28.22 37.57 38.38
N SER A 400 27.30 38.23 37.68
CA SER A 400 27.36 39.02 36.44
C SER A 400 28.25 40.28 36.47
N ALA A 401 28.71 40.76 35.29
CA ALA A 401 28.51 42.15 34.78
C ALA A 401 29.31 42.46 33.48
N GLU A 402 28.61 43.07 32.51
CA GLU A 402 28.93 44.24 31.63
C GLU A 402 30.32 44.41 30.95
N GLU A 403 30.53 45.10 29.82
CA GLU A 403 29.81 45.72 28.70
C GLU A 403 30.95 46.32 27.82
N SER A 404 30.86 46.36 26.48
CA SER A 404 31.32 47.50 25.65
C SER A 404 31.18 47.28 24.13
N LYS A 405 30.81 48.37 23.47
CA LYS A 405 30.37 48.56 22.07
C LYS A 405 31.50 49.02 21.13
N SER A 406 31.33 48.74 19.83
CA SER A 406 31.63 49.61 18.66
C SER A 406 31.07 48.91 17.39
N VAL A 407 30.11 49.41 16.59
CA VAL A 407 30.04 50.57 15.65
C VAL A 407 31.25 50.58 14.69
N SER A 408 31.21 50.56 13.35
CA SER A 408 30.32 51.04 12.26
C SER A 408 30.48 50.08 11.04
N SER A 409 29.91 50.19 9.82
CA SER A 409 29.23 51.22 9.04
C SER A 409 28.60 50.57 7.79
N SER A 410 27.55 51.20 7.30
CA SER A 410 26.82 51.07 6.03
C SER A 410 27.65 50.96 4.74
N GLU A 411 27.08 50.32 3.70
CA GLU A 411 26.83 50.97 2.41
C GLU A 411 25.79 50.20 1.55
N THR A 412 24.83 50.97 1.04
CA THR A 412 23.74 50.65 0.11
C THR A 412 24.11 50.99 -1.34
N SER A 413 23.24 50.55 -2.27
CA SER A 413 23.07 50.93 -3.70
C SER A 413 23.66 49.93 -4.71
N ALA A 414 22.97 49.54 -5.79
CA ALA A 414 21.75 50.04 -6.43
C ALA A 414 20.93 48.89 -7.06
#